data_AF-A0A6J4H821-F1
#
_entry.id   AF-A0A6J4H821-F1
#
_cell.length_a   1.000
_cell.length_b   1.000
_cell.length_c   1.000
_cell.angle_alpha   90.00
_cell.angle_beta   90.00
_cell.angle_gamma   90.00
#
_symmetry.space_group_name_H-M   'P 1'
#
loop_
_entity.id
_entity.type
_entity.pdbx_description
1 polymer ?
#
loop_
_entity_poly.entity_id
_entity_poly.type
_entity_poly.pdbx_seq_one_letter_code
_entity_poly.pdbx_strand_id
1 'polypeptide(L)'
;LDVLGEVIDSLFQALQRGLGRSATGWALARAIMGHLEGAWRQPDHGIWEVRGPPRHFTHSKIMVWVAFDRVVRAAEVLSLDAPVERWRRVRDEVHAEVCERGFDPGLGAFTQSYGSGSLDASLLQIPLVGFLPADDARVRGTVAAIERGLVVDGLVQRYDTAATDDGLGRQDEGAFLACSFWLVEAMLLDGRVAEARALFERLLALSNDVGLLAEEYDSGARRQVGNFPQAFSHVALVNAALALAGAENPDRSAPPPQQG
;
A
#
# COMPACT_ATOMS: atom_id res chain seq x y z
N LEU A 1 5.54 6.68 -10.18
CA LEU A 1 6.75 6.73 -9.31
C LEU A 1 6.68 5.60 -8.28
N ASP A 2 5.48 5.38 -7.75
CA ASP A 2 5.03 4.20 -7.02
C ASP A 2 5.68 2.86 -7.40
N VAL A 3 5.63 2.43 -8.67
CA VAL A 3 6.18 1.12 -9.11
C VAL A 3 7.66 0.94 -8.76
N LEU A 4 8.44 2.03 -8.77
CA LEU A 4 9.86 1.96 -8.39
C LEU A 4 10.03 1.65 -6.90
N GLY A 5 9.12 2.15 -6.06
CA GLY A 5 9.01 1.77 -4.65
C GLY A 5 8.72 0.30 -4.47
N GLU A 6 7.71 -0.22 -5.18
CA GLU A 6 7.31 -1.64 -5.12
C GLU A 6 8.45 -2.60 -5.48
N VAL A 7 9.22 -2.26 -6.51
CA VAL A 7 10.38 -3.08 -6.93
C VAL A 7 11.45 -3.11 -5.84
N ILE A 8 11.76 -1.97 -5.23
CA ILE A 8 12.77 -1.89 -4.17
C ILE A 8 12.26 -2.59 -2.89
N ASP A 9 10.98 -2.45 -2.54
CA ASP A 9 10.40 -3.17 -1.40
C ASP A 9 10.43 -4.68 -1.62
N SER A 10 10.07 -5.14 -2.82
CA SER A 10 10.16 -6.56 -3.19
C SER A 10 11.57 -7.13 -3.03
N LEU A 11 12.60 -6.39 -3.48
CA LEU A 11 14.01 -6.77 -3.29
C LEU A 11 14.41 -6.81 -1.81
N PHE A 12 13.90 -5.86 -1.01
CA PHE A 12 14.15 -5.83 0.42
C PHE A 12 13.47 -6.98 1.16
N GLN A 13 12.22 -7.30 0.83
CA GLN A 13 11.49 -8.42 1.43
C GLN A 13 12.13 -9.76 1.06
N ALA A 14 12.60 -9.90 -0.18
CA ALA A 14 13.41 -11.04 -0.60
C ALA A 14 14.64 -11.23 0.30
N LEU A 15 15.38 -10.14 0.55
CA LEU A 15 16.54 -10.15 1.45
C LEU A 15 16.16 -10.55 2.89
N GLN A 16 15.06 -9.99 3.44
CA GLN A 16 14.57 -10.36 4.78
C GLN A 16 14.18 -11.84 4.90
N ARG A 17 13.80 -12.48 3.79
CA ARG A 17 13.47 -13.91 3.73
C ARG A 17 14.66 -14.81 3.37
N GLY A 18 15.88 -14.28 3.43
CA GLY A 18 17.11 -15.07 3.28
C GLY A 18 17.61 -15.21 1.85
N LEU A 19 17.02 -14.50 0.87
CA LEU A 19 17.64 -14.39 -0.45
C LEU A 19 18.90 -13.53 -0.31
N GLY A 20 20.04 -14.14 -0.65
CA GLY A 20 21.36 -13.52 -0.48
C GLY A 20 21.63 -12.34 -1.42
N ARG A 21 22.84 -11.80 -1.30
CA ARG A 21 23.33 -10.69 -2.13
C ARG A 21 23.25 -11.05 -3.61
N SER A 22 22.63 -10.18 -4.40
CA SER A 22 22.64 -10.25 -5.87
C SER A 22 23.31 -9.00 -6.43
N ALA A 23 24.42 -9.19 -7.18
CA ALA A 23 25.10 -8.08 -7.84
C ALA A 23 24.18 -7.38 -8.85
N THR A 24 23.37 -8.15 -9.58
CA THR A 24 22.37 -7.64 -10.52
C THR A 24 21.25 -6.90 -9.78
N GLY A 25 20.74 -7.47 -8.68
CA GLY A 25 19.71 -6.81 -7.86
C GLY A 25 20.20 -5.49 -7.29
N TRP A 26 21.45 -5.43 -6.84
CA TRP A 26 22.06 -4.19 -6.37
C TRP A 26 22.29 -3.16 -7.47
N ALA A 27 22.75 -3.59 -8.65
CA ALA A 27 22.91 -2.70 -9.79
C ALA A 27 21.57 -2.09 -10.23
N LEU A 28 20.50 -2.90 -10.26
CA LEU A 28 19.15 -2.44 -10.52
C LEU A 28 18.67 -1.44 -9.46
N ALA A 29 18.84 -1.77 -8.18
CA ALA A 29 18.46 -0.88 -7.09
C ALA A 29 19.16 0.48 -7.21
N ARG A 30 20.47 0.52 -7.46
CA ARG A 30 21.20 1.79 -7.67
C ARG A 30 20.70 2.59 -8.87
N ALA A 31 20.36 1.92 -9.98
CA ALA A 31 19.81 2.60 -11.15
C ALA A 31 18.45 3.23 -10.84
N ILE A 32 17.58 2.51 -10.13
CA ILE A 32 16.28 3.01 -9.68
C ILE A 32 16.46 4.20 -8.73
N MET A 33 17.35 4.09 -7.72
CA MET A 33 17.58 5.18 -6.78
C MET A 33 18.14 6.43 -7.46
N GLY A 34 19.06 6.28 -8.41
CA GLY A 34 19.60 7.40 -9.18
C GLY A 34 18.52 8.15 -9.96
N HIS A 35 17.52 7.45 -10.51
CA HIS A 35 16.35 8.07 -11.13
C HIS A 35 15.44 8.74 -10.10
N LEU A 36 15.09 8.05 -9.02
CA LEU A 36 14.19 8.56 -7.97
C LEU A 36 14.74 9.84 -7.32
N GLU A 37 16.04 9.94 -7.07
CA GLU A 37 16.67 11.15 -6.50
C GLU A 37 16.39 12.42 -7.34
N GLY A 38 16.31 12.30 -8.66
CA GLY A 38 16.01 13.41 -9.57
C GLY A 38 14.53 13.59 -9.90
N ALA A 39 13.73 12.53 -9.79
CA ALA A 39 12.35 12.51 -10.27
C ALA A 39 11.30 12.58 -9.15
N TRP A 40 11.65 12.32 -7.89
CA TRP A 40 10.63 12.10 -6.86
C TRP A 40 9.71 13.31 -6.59
N ARG A 41 10.16 14.53 -6.88
CA ARG A 41 9.32 15.75 -6.78
C ARG A 41 8.41 15.98 -7.99
N GLN A 42 8.47 15.15 -9.03
CA GLN A 42 7.60 15.29 -10.19
C GLN A 42 6.21 14.70 -9.91
N PRO A 43 5.14 15.24 -10.50
CA PRO A 43 3.83 14.60 -10.45
C PRO A 43 3.81 13.32 -11.30
N ASP A 44 2.89 12.40 -11.01
CA ASP A 44 2.68 11.15 -11.76
C ASP A 44 1.19 10.77 -11.85
N HIS A 45 0.88 9.54 -12.27
CA HIS A 45 -0.49 9.05 -12.49
C HIS A 45 -1.03 8.15 -11.36
N GLY A 46 -0.29 8.02 -10.26
CA GLY A 46 -0.68 7.16 -9.13
C GLY A 46 -0.71 5.66 -9.47
N ILE A 47 -1.03 4.85 -8.45
CA ILE A 47 -1.17 3.39 -8.56
C ILE A 47 -2.36 2.98 -9.45
N TRP A 48 -3.35 3.86 -9.56
CA TRP A 48 -4.56 3.62 -10.36
C TRP A 48 -4.42 4.02 -11.83
N GLU A 49 -3.23 4.50 -12.24
CA GLU A 49 -2.94 4.97 -13.60
C GLU A 49 -4.03 5.92 -14.15
N VAL A 50 -4.40 6.92 -13.34
CA VAL A 50 -5.51 7.82 -13.71
C VAL A 50 -5.23 8.51 -15.03
N ARG A 51 -6.26 8.66 -15.87
CA ARG A 51 -6.13 9.25 -17.22
C ARG A 51 -6.16 10.77 -17.21
N GLY A 52 -6.40 11.38 -16.05
CA GLY A 52 -6.30 12.81 -15.81
C GLY A 52 -4.86 13.35 -15.85
N PRO A 53 -4.67 14.66 -15.62
CA PRO A 53 -3.34 15.26 -15.55
C PRO A 53 -2.54 14.67 -14.39
N PRO A 54 -1.21 14.59 -14.50
CA PRO A 54 -0.38 14.06 -13.43
C PRO A 54 -0.49 14.93 -12.16
N ARG A 55 -0.49 14.29 -11.00
CA ARG A 55 -0.59 14.94 -9.68
C ARG A 55 0.47 14.42 -8.73
N HIS A 56 0.64 15.10 -7.60
CA HIS A 56 1.44 14.56 -6.49
C HIS A 56 0.58 13.58 -5.69
N PHE A 57 0.38 12.37 -6.20
CA PHE A 57 -0.37 11.32 -5.50
C PHE A 57 0.35 10.94 -4.20
N THR A 58 -0.36 10.98 -3.08
CA THR A 58 0.20 10.75 -1.76
C THR A 58 0.79 9.34 -1.65
N HIS A 59 0.10 8.33 -2.19
CA HIS A 59 0.61 6.96 -2.29
C HIS A 59 1.93 6.88 -3.06
N SER A 60 2.03 7.54 -4.22
CA SER A 60 3.28 7.54 -5.00
C SER A 60 4.46 8.13 -4.22
N LYS A 61 4.22 9.16 -3.40
CA LYS A 61 5.25 9.77 -2.55
C LYS A 61 5.61 8.89 -1.36
N ILE A 62 4.64 8.17 -0.78
CA ILE A 62 4.90 7.14 0.22
C ILE A 62 5.80 6.04 -0.38
N MET A 63 5.52 5.57 -1.59
CA MET A 63 6.33 4.52 -2.23
C MET A 63 7.73 5.00 -2.63
N VAL A 64 7.90 6.29 -2.94
CA VAL A 64 9.25 6.90 -3.01
C VAL A 64 9.95 6.78 -1.66
N TRP A 65 9.29 7.15 -0.56
CA TRP A 65 9.86 7.01 0.78
C TRP A 65 10.25 5.55 1.07
N VAL A 66 9.39 4.59 0.71
CA VAL A 66 9.66 3.15 0.85
C VAL A 66 10.95 2.78 0.12
N ALA A 67 11.13 3.20 -1.14
CA ALA A 67 12.37 2.93 -1.86
C ALA A 67 13.62 3.40 -1.10
N PHE A 68 13.62 4.63 -0.60
CA PHE A 68 14.75 5.16 0.15
C PHE A 68 14.96 4.46 1.49
N ASP A 69 13.89 4.15 2.23
CA ASP A 69 13.98 3.41 3.49
C ASP A 69 14.59 2.02 3.29
N ARG A 70 14.06 1.28 2.32
CA ARG A 70 14.48 -0.10 2.03
C ARG A 70 15.91 -0.18 1.54
N VAL A 71 16.33 0.72 0.66
CA VAL A 71 17.70 0.69 0.15
C VAL A 71 18.72 1.06 1.23
N VAL A 72 18.38 1.98 2.14
CA VAL A 72 19.22 2.33 3.30
C VAL A 72 19.39 1.12 4.20
N ARG A 73 18.29 0.48 4.59
CA ARG A 73 18.32 -0.72 5.44
C ARG A 73 19.05 -1.89 4.78
N ALA A 74 18.85 -2.11 3.48
CA ALA A 74 19.56 -3.14 2.73
C ALA A 74 21.07 -2.87 2.67
N ALA A 75 21.48 -1.62 2.42
CA ALA A 75 22.88 -1.23 2.36
C ALA A 75 23.61 -1.44 3.68
N GLU A 76 22.95 -1.15 4.81
CA GLU A 76 23.50 -1.37 6.15
C GLU A 76 23.63 -2.87 6.47
N VAL A 77 22.56 -3.65 6.28
CA VAL A 77 22.55 -5.09 6.56
C VAL A 77 23.60 -5.85 5.72
N LEU A 78 23.75 -5.46 4.46
CA LEU A 78 24.67 -6.12 3.52
C LEU A 78 26.05 -5.47 3.47
N SER A 79 26.29 -4.39 4.22
CA SER A 79 27.53 -3.59 4.16
C SER A 79 27.92 -3.23 2.71
N LEU A 80 26.96 -2.66 1.97
CA LEU A 80 27.15 -2.26 0.58
C LEU A 80 27.80 -0.88 0.49
N ASP A 81 28.66 -0.70 -0.54
CA ASP A 81 29.16 0.61 -0.91
C ASP A 81 28.02 1.44 -1.54
N ALA A 82 27.49 2.38 -0.74
CA ALA A 82 26.29 3.15 -1.04
C ALA A 82 26.34 4.53 -0.38
N PRO A 83 25.72 5.56 -0.97
CA PRO A 83 25.64 6.91 -0.38
C PRO A 83 24.53 6.97 0.70
N VAL A 84 24.64 6.15 1.74
CA VAL A 84 23.61 5.95 2.77
C VAL A 84 23.15 7.26 3.41
N GLU A 85 24.07 8.15 3.78
CA GLU A 85 23.74 9.45 4.38
C GLU A 85 23.01 10.41 3.43
N ARG A 86 23.20 10.26 2.12
CA ARG A 86 22.44 11.03 1.13
C ARG A 86 21.02 10.48 1.03
N TRP A 87 20.87 9.16 0.93
CA TRP A 87 19.57 8.51 0.85
C TRP A 87 18.73 8.68 2.11
N ARG A 88 19.33 8.64 3.30
CA ARG A 88 18.65 8.96 4.57
C ARG A 88 18.06 10.37 4.55
N ARG A 89 18.83 11.37 4.10
CA ARG A 89 18.34 12.75 3.96
C ARG A 89 17.16 12.86 3.01
N VAL A 90 17.22 12.20 1.84
CA VAL A 90 16.10 12.22 0.89
C VAL A 90 14.89 11.50 1.45
N ARG A 91 15.07 10.34 2.10
CA ARG A 91 13.99 9.63 2.81
C ARG A 91 13.27 10.55 3.81
N ASP A 92 14.04 11.20 4.67
CA ASP A 92 13.50 12.03 5.75
C ASP A 92 12.80 13.28 5.17
N GLU A 93 13.32 13.83 4.09
CA GLU A 93 12.70 14.92 3.33
C GLU A 93 11.36 14.50 2.71
N VAL A 94 11.31 13.36 2.03
CA VAL A 94 10.06 12.83 1.45
C VAL A 94 9.04 12.56 2.56
N HIS A 95 9.46 11.97 3.68
CA HIS A 95 8.58 11.72 4.82
C HIS A 95 7.95 13.02 5.36
N ALA A 96 8.78 14.03 5.59
CA ALA A 96 8.32 15.33 6.07
C ALA A 96 7.34 15.98 5.07
N GLU A 97 7.68 15.98 3.77
CA GLU A 97 6.83 16.57 2.74
C GLU A 97 5.47 15.86 2.64
N VAL A 98 5.44 14.53 2.67
CA VAL A 98 4.19 13.75 2.63
C VAL A 98 3.34 14.04 3.87
N CYS A 99 3.94 14.09 5.06
CA CYS A 99 3.23 14.40 6.29
C CYS A 99 2.63 15.81 6.28
N GLU A 100 3.32 16.78 5.67
CA GLU A 100 2.88 18.18 5.60
C GLU A 100 1.82 18.39 4.51
N ARG A 101 2.04 17.83 3.31
CA ARG A 101 1.27 18.17 2.10
C ARG A 101 0.23 17.13 1.71
N GLY A 102 0.40 15.89 2.15
CA GLY A 102 -0.51 14.78 1.88
C GLY A 102 -1.61 14.61 2.94
N PHE A 103 -1.47 15.27 4.10
CA PHE A 103 -2.45 15.19 5.19
C PHE A 103 -3.36 16.42 5.20
N ASP A 104 -4.67 16.20 5.21
CA ASP A 104 -5.67 17.25 5.38
C ASP A 104 -6.12 17.29 6.86
N PRO A 105 -5.77 18.35 7.63
CA PRO A 105 -6.15 18.47 9.03
C PRO A 105 -7.64 18.71 9.25
N GLY A 106 -8.36 19.24 8.24
CA GLY A 106 -9.81 19.42 8.30
C GLY A 106 -10.57 18.10 8.16
N LEU A 107 -10.08 17.20 7.30
CA LEU A 107 -10.60 15.83 7.19
C LEU A 107 -10.05 14.91 8.29
N GLY A 108 -8.90 15.25 8.87
CA GLY A 108 -8.17 14.40 9.79
C GLY A 108 -7.61 13.15 9.11
N ALA A 109 -7.28 13.23 7.82
CA ALA A 109 -6.87 12.10 7.00
C ALA A 109 -5.88 12.52 5.92
N PHE A 110 -4.99 11.59 5.55
CA PHE A 110 -4.29 11.65 4.26
C PHE A 110 -5.28 11.60 3.09
N THR A 111 -5.02 12.39 2.06
CA THR A 111 -5.85 12.51 0.86
C THR A 111 -5.14 11.99 -0.38
N GLN A 112 -5.90 11.71 -1.44
CA GLN A 112 -5.44 11.05 -2.67
C GLN A 112 -4.18 11.68 -3.27
N SER A 113 -4.17 13.01 -3.35
CA SER A 113 -3.05 13.80 -3.84
C SER A 113 -2.92 15.11 -3.06
N TYR A 114 -1.75 15.74 -3.11
CA TYR A 114 -1.49 16.97 -2.38
C TYR A 114 -2.50 18.07 -2.72
N GLY A 115 -3.11 18.64 -1.68
CA GLY A 115 -4.14 19.67 -1.80
C GLY A 115 -5.50 19.18 -2.31
N SER A 116 -5.70 17.87 -2.49
CA SER A 116 -7.02 17.30 -2.77
C SER A 116 -7.80 17.07 -1.47
N GLY A 117 -9.12 17.17 -1.53
CA GLY A 117 -10.04 16.76 -0.45
C GLY A 117 -10.64 15.37 -0.64
N SER A 118 -10.10 14.58 -1.58
CA SER A 118 -10.61 13.25 -1.94
C SER A 118 -9.85 12.16 -1.18
N LEU A 119 -10.58 11.15 -0.71
CA LEU A 119 -9.99 9.96 -0.10
C LEU A 119 -9.49 8.98 -1.16
N ASP A 120 -8.54 8.13 -0.78
CA ASP A 120 -8.03 7.05 -1.63
C ASP A 120 -7.68 5.82 -0.78
N ALA A 121 -8.18 4.65 -1.17
CA ALA A 121 -7.99 3.41 -0.44
C ALA A 121 -6.55 2.90 -0.47
N SER A 122 -5.72 3.34 -1.43
CA SER A 122 -4.28 3.03 -1.44
C SER A 122 -3.56 3.54 -0.19
N LEU A 123 -4.12 4.51 0.52
CA LEU A 123 -3.57 5.06 1.77
C LEU A 123 -3.78 4.15 2.97
N LEU A 124 -4.59 3.09 2.84
CA LEU A 124 -4.60 1.99 3.82
C LEU A 124 -3.22 1.32 3.93
N GLN A 125 -2.36 1.44 2.90
CA GLN A 125 -1.03 0.85 2.91
C GLN A 125 -0.01 1.61 3.78
N ILE A 126 -0.32 2.82 4.27
CA ILE A 126 0.58 3.62 5.12
C ILE A 126 1.20 2.79 6.27
N PRO A 127 0.41 2.13 7.13
CA PRO A 127 0.96 1.31 8.20
C PRO A 127 1.54 -0.02 7.70
N LEU A 128 1.04 -0.57 6.59
CA LEU A 128 1.48 -1.85 6.03
C LEU A 128 2.94 -1.75 5.55
N VAL A 129 3.29 -0.64 4.89
CA VAL A 129 4.66 -0.39 4.42
C VAL A 129 5.53 0.29 5.48
N GLY A 130 5.01 0.52 6.69
CA GLY A 130 5.72 1.13 7.80
C GLY A 130 6.04 2.61 7.60
N PHE A 131 5.30 3.34 6.75
CA PHE A 131 5.48 4.78 6.57
C PHE A 131 5.17 5.55 7.85
N LEU A 132 4.09 5.17 8.53
CA LEU A 132 3.76 5.62 9.88
C LEU A 132 3.26 4.45 10.73
N PRO A 133 3.45 4.48 12.07
CA PRO A 133 2.87 3.48 12.97
C PRO A 133 1.34 3.41 12.87
N ALA A 134 0.78 2.22 13.08
CA ALA A 134 -0.67 2.02 13.02
C ALA A 134 -1.44 2.82 14.10
N ASP A 135 -0.81 3.10 15.24
CA ASP A 135 -1.39 3.89 16.33
C ASP A 135 -1.20 5.42 16.15
N ASP A 136 -0.52 5.88 15.08
CA ASP A 136 -0.44 7.30 14.74
C ASP A 136 -1.85 7.85 14.48
N ALA A 137 -2.16 9.00 15.06
CA ALA A 137 -3.49 9.62 14.96
C ALA A 137 -3.89 9.90 13.51
N ARG A 138 -2.93 10.22 12.64
CA ARG A 138 -3.16 10.47 11.22
C ARG A 138 -3.51 9.19 10.47
N VAL A 139 -2.90 8.06 10.84
CA VAL A 139 -3.20 6.74 10.27
C VAL A 139 -4.59 6.30 10.67
N ARG A 140 -4.90 6.33 11.98
CA ARG A 140 -6.24 5.98 12.47
C ARG A 140 -7.32 6.89 11.89
N GLY A 141 -7.02 8.18 11.75
CA GLY A 141 -7.90 9.15 11.08
C GLY A 141 -8.16 8.79 9.62
N THR A 142 -7.12 8.43 8.85
CA THR A 142 -7.25 7.96 7.46
C THR A 142 -8.06 6.68 7.35
N VAL A 143 -7.76 5.65 8.14
CA VAL A 143 -8.50 4.38 8.12
C VAL A 143 -9.98 4.64 8.40
N ALA A 144 -10.28 5.41 9.47
CA ALA A 144 -11.66 5.71 9.83
C ALA A 144 -12.37 6.57 8.75
N ALA A 145 -11.66 7.48 8.07
CA ALA A 145 -12.23 8.25 6.97
C ALA A 145 -12.57 7.36 5.77
N ILE A 146 -11.68 6.43 5.41
CA ILE A 146 -11.90 5.44 4.34
C ILE A 146 -13.07 4.52 4.69
N GLU A 147 -13.16 4.04 5.93
CA GLU A 147 -14.29 3.22 6.39
C GLU A 147 -15.64 3.95 6.27
N ARG A 148 -15.67 5.26 6.54
CA ARG A 148 -16.91 6.06 6.40
C ARG A 148 -17.23 6.44 4.96
N GLY A 149 -16.19 6.71 4.16
CA GLY A 149 -16.34 7.35 2.86
C GLY A 149 -16.28 6.42 1.66
N LEU A 150 -15.57 5.29 1.76
CA LEU A 150 -15.28 4.39 0.65
C LEU A 150 -15.80 2.97 0.85
N VAL A 151 -16.35 2.63 2.02
CA VAL A 151 -16.99 1.32 2.23
C VAL A 151 -18.44 1.38 1.77
N VAL A 152 -18.76 0.61 0.74
CA VAL A 152 -20.10 0.44 0.19
C VAL A 152 -20.47 -1.04 0.26
N ASP A 153 -21.63 -1.35 0.85
CA ASP A 153 -22.07 -2.72 1.10
C ASP A 153 -21.03 -3.61 1.82
N GLY A 154 -20.14 -3.00 2.61
CA GLY A 154 -19.09 -3.69 3.35
C GLY A 154 -17.86 -4.08 2.53
N LEU A 155 -17.68 -3.51 1.32
CA LEU A 155 -16.47 -3.63 0.51
C LEU A 155 -15.91 -2.22 0.21
N VAL A 156 -14.60 -2.12 0.04
CA VAL A 156 -13.89 -0.85 -0.13
C VAL A 156 -13.77 -0.50 -1.62
N GLN A 157 -14.21 0.70 -2.01
CA GLN A 157 -13.96 1.31 -3.31
C GLN A 157 -12.56 1.96 -3.35
N ARG A 158 -11.96 2.11 -4.54
CA ARG A 158 -10.64 2.76 -4.68
C ARG A 158 -10.67 4.22 -4.21
N TYR A 159 -11.67 4.96 -4.64
CA TYR A 159 -11.95 6.36 -4.32
C TYR A 159 -13.40 6.66 -4.72
N ASP A 160 -13.91 7.82 -4.32
CA ASP A 160 -15.22 8.27 -4.79
C ASP A 160 -15.11 8.69 -6.26
N THR A 161 -15.65 7.86 -7.16
CA THR A 161 -15.67 8.10 -8.63
C THR A 161 -16.57 9.27 -9.02
N ALA A 162 -17.46 9.74 -8.13
CA ALA A 162 -18.24 10.95 -8.35
C ALA A 162 -17.47 12.24 -8.00
N ALA A 163 -16.50 12.15 -7.08
CA ALA A 163 -15.67 13.27 -6.65
C ALA A 163 -14.28 13.30 -7.32
N THR A 164 -13.88 12.22 -7.97
CA THR A 164 -12.55 12.05 -8.59
C THR A 164 -12.63 12.15 -10.10
N ASP A 165 -11.85 13.04 -10.70
CA ASP A 165 -11.66 13.10 -12.15
C ASP A 165 -10.55 12.12 -12.57
N ASP A 166 -10.93 10.86 -12.74
CA ASP A 166 -10.05 9.75 -13.13
C ASP A 166 -9.89 9.60 -14.65
N GLY A 167 -10.67 10.37 -15.42
CA GLY A 167 -10.71 10.35 -16.88
C GLY A 167 -11.42 9.12 -17.49
N LEU A 168 -12.14 8.32 -16.71
CA LEU A 168 -12.94 7.18 -17.18
C LEU A 168 -14.45 7.49 -17.27
N GLY A 169 -14.87 8.65 -16.78
CA GLY A 169 -16.28 9.04 -16.72
C GLY A 169 -17.02 8.31 -15.60
N ARG A 170 -18.26 8.72 -15.30
CA ARG A 170 -19.06 8.10 -14.24
C ARG A 170 -19.50 6.70 -14.67
N GLN A 171 -18.73 5.69 -14.33
CA GLN A 171 -19.09 4.28 -14.49
C GLN A 171 -19.45 3.69 -13.13
N ASP A 172 -20.38 2.74 -13.12
CA ASP A 172 -20.67 1.90 -11.94
C ASP A 172 -19.48 0.93 -11.77
N GLU A 173 -18.43 1.42 -11.11
CA GLU A 173 -17.25 0.62 -10.73
C GLU A 173 -17.62 -0.33 -9.57
N GLY A 174 -17.17 -1.58 -9.66
CA GLY A 174 -17.29 -2.50 -8.53
C GLY A 174 -16.34 -2.14 -7.39
N ALA A 175 -16.53 -2.76 -6.23
CA ALA A 175 -15.59 -2.60 -5.14
C ALA A 175 -14.28 -3.35 -5.46
N PHE A 176 -13.15 -2.64 -5.43
CA PHE A 176 -11.84 -3.19 -5.76
C PHE A 176 -11.34 -4.08 -4.62
N LEU A 177 -11.26 -5.39 -4.86
CA LEU A 177 -11.13 -6.37 -3.78
C LEU A 177 -9.83 -6.23 -2.98
N ALA A 178 -8.72 -5.85 -3.64
CA ALA A 178 -7.45 -5.62 -2.96
C ALA A 178 -7.57 -4.55 -1.85
N CYS A 179 -8.37 -3.49 -2.06
CA CYS A 179 -8.57 -2.44 -1.06
C CYS A 179 -9.24 -2.96 0.21
N SER A 180 -10.14 -3.93 0.08
CA SER A 180 -10.80 -4.55 1.22
C SER A 180 -9.84 -5.44 2.01
N PHE A 181 -8.91 -6.14 1.33
CA PHE A 181 -7.84 -6.88 2.00
C PHE A 181 -6.84 -5.95 2.71
N TRP A 182 -6.50 -4.80 2.14
CA TRP A 182 -5.68 -3.80 2.85
C TRP A 182 -6.37 -3.26 4.10
N LEU A 183 -7.70 -3.10 4.07
CA LEU A 183 -8.45 -2.71 5.27
C LEU A 183 -8.39 -3.80 6.35
N VAL A 184 -8.46 -5.08 5.97
CA VAL A 184 -8.24 -6.20 6.90
C VAL A 184 -6.86 -6.08 7.56
N GLU A 185 -5.79 -5.88 6.79
CA GLU A 185 -4.44 -5.73 7.33
C GLU A 185 -4.30 -4.50 8.24
N ALA A 186 -4.87 -3.35 7.85
CA ALA A 186 -4.86 -2.14 8.66
C ALA A 186 -5.61 -2.34 9.99
N MET A 187 -6.77 -3.00 9.98
CA MET A 187 -7.52 -3.35 11.18
C MET A 187 -6.71 -4.27 12.10
N LEU A 188 -5.98 -5.24 11.55
CA LEU A 188 -5.13 -6.14 12.35
C LEU A 188 -4.00 -5.38 13.05
N LEU A 189 -3.37 -4.41 12.36
CA LEU A 189 -2.33 -3.58 12.95
C LEU A 189 -2.88 -2.63 14.04
N ASP A 190 -4.15 -2.21 13.94
CA ASP A 190 -4.86 -1.43 14.97
C ASP A 190 -5.44 -2.32 16.09
N GLY A 191 -5.21 -3.65 16.05
CA GLY A 191 -5.69 -4.60 17.05
C GLY A 191 -7.17 -4.98 16.93
N ARG A 192 -7.86 -4.56 15.87
CA ARG A 192 -9.27 -4.84 15.57
C ARG A 192 -9.45 -6.23 14.94
N VAL A 193 -8.91 -7.26 15.60
CA VAL A 193 -8.79 -8.63 15.05
C VAL A 193 -10.14 -9.25 14.68
N ALA A 194 -11.16 -9.09 15.52
CA ALA A 194 -12.48 -9.66 15.26
C ALA A 194 -13.17 -9.05 14.02
N GLU A 195 -13.04 -7.73 13.84
CA GLU A 195 -13.58 -7.02 12.68
C GLU A 195 -12.83 -7.40 11.40
N ALA A 196 -11.49 -7.45 11.47
CA ALA A 196 -10.63 -7.87 10.38
C ALA A 196 -10.97 -9.30 9.92
N ARG A 197 -11.16 -10.23 10.87
CA ARG A 197 -11.58 -11.60 10.60
C ARG A 197 -12.93 -11.68 9.89
N ALA A 198 -13.92 -10.92 10.35
CA ALA A 198 -15.25 -10.90 9.73
C ALA A 198 -15.20 -10.39 8.29
N LEU A 199 -14.43 -9.32 8.03
CA LEU A 199 -14.23 -8.80 6.67
C LEU A 199 -13.47 -9.81 5.80
N PHE A 200 -12.42 -10.44 6.33
CA PHE A 200 -11.64 -11.44 5.61
C PHE A 200 -12.49 -12.65 5.19
N GLU A 201 -13.28 -13.21 6.12
CA GLU A 201 -14.19 -14.34 5.83
C GLU A 201 -15.26 -13.96 4.80
N ARG A 202 -15.77 -12.73 4.85
CA ARG A 202 -16.68 -12.20 3.83
C ARG A 202 -16.03 -12.16 2.45
N LEU A 203 -14.78 -11.70 2.35
CA LEU A 203 -14.04 -11.64 1.09
C LEU A 203 -13.78 -13.04 0.51
N LEU A 204 -13.44 -14.02 1.35
CA LEU A 204 -13.29 -15.41 0.92
C LEU A 204 -14.58 -16.00 0.34
N ALA A 205 -15.74 -15.61 0.89
CA ALA A 205 -17.05 -16.04 0.40
C ALA A 205 -17.40 -15.50 -1.00
N LEU A 206 -16.64 -14.53 -1.53
CA LEU A 206 -16.81 -14.00 -2.89
C LEU A 206 -16.07 -14.83 -3.95
N SER A 207 -15.16 -15.71 -3.53
CA SER A 207 -14.41 -16.58 -4.44
C SER A 207 -15.33 -17.57 -5.17
N ASN A 208 -14.95 -17.95 -6.38
CA ASN A 208 -15.69 -18.98 -7.12
C ASN A 208 -15.38 -20.39 -6.58
N ASP A 209 -15.92 -21.41 -7.25
CA ASP A 209 -15.78 -22.83 -6.91
C ASP A 209 -14.33 -23.35 -6.88
N VAL A 210 -13.39 -22.64 -7.52
CA VAL A 210 -11.95 -22.94 -7.51
C VAL A 210 -11.12 -21.94 -6.68
N GLY A 211 -11.77 -21.07 -5.90
CA GLY A 211 -11.11 -20.13 -5.00
C GLY A 211 -10.56 -18.87 -5.66
N LEU A 212 -10.98 -18.55 -6.89
CA LEU A 212 -10.49 -17.40 -7.64
C LEU A 212 -11.33 -16.13 -7.43
N LEU A 213 -10.63 -15.00 -7.40
CA LEU A 213 -11.19 -13.64 -7.32
C LEU A 213 -10.83 -12.80 -8.56
N ALA A 214 -11.78 -11.96 -8.97
CA ALA A 214 -11.58 -10.91 -9.95
C ALA A 214 -10.95 -9.67 -9.30
N GLU A 215 -10.78 -8.64 -10.09
CA GLU A 215 -10.34 -7.32 -9.66
C GLU A 215 -11.38 -6.64 -8.78
N GLU A 216 -12.64 -6.71 -9.20
CA GLU A 216 -13.74 -5.98 -8.60
C GLU A 216 -14.91 -6.91 -8.27
N TYR A 217 -15.76 -6.45 -7.36
CA TYR A 217 -17.04 -7.09 -7.06
C TYR A 217 -18.18 -6.07 -7.13
N ASP A 218 -19.17 -6.36 -7.99
CA ASP A 218 -20.39 -5.58 -8.12
C ASP A 218 -21.39 -6.06 -7.07
N SER A 219 -21.58 -5.27 -6.00
CA SER A 219 -22.48 -5.61 -4.89
C SER A 219 -23.95 -5.61 -5.29
N GLY A 220 -24.34 -4.76 -6.26
CA GLY A 220 -25.71 -4.66 -6.76
C GLY A 220 -26.12 -5.88 -7.58
N ALA A 221 -25.29 -6.26 -8.55
CA ALA A 221 -25.52 -7.47 -9.37
C ALA A 221 -25.02 -8.76 -8.70
N ARG A 222 -24.30 -8.65 -7.59
CA ARG A 222 -23.72 -9.77 -6.80
C ARG A 222 -22.84 -10.68 -7.63
N ARG A 223 -21.91 -10.11 -8.40
CA ARG A 223 -21.01 -10.85 -9.30
C ARG A 223 -19.60 -10.27 -9.30
N GLN A 224 -18.63 -11.10 -9.64
CA GLN A 224 -17.26 -10.67 -9.93
C GLN A 224 -17.21 -9.91 -11.26
N VAL A 225 -16.44 -8.81 -11.31
CA VAL A 225 -16.28 -7.94 -12.49
C VAL A 225 -14.82 -7.50 -12.66
N GLY A 226 -14.48 -6.96 -13.82
CA GLY A 226 -13.10 -6.58 -14.16
C GLY A 226 -12.23 -7.78 -14.56
N ASN A 227 -10.91 -7.62 -14.41
CA ASN A 227 -9.95 -8.66 -14.77
C ASN A 227 -10.16 -9.96 -13.95
N PHE A 228 -10.06 -11.13 -14.59
CA PHE A 228 -10.25 -12.43 -13.93
C PHE A 228 -9.36 -13.55 -14.50
N PRO A 229 -8.66 -14.33 -13.64
CA PRO A 229 -8.40 -14.05 -12.23
C PRO A 229 -7.44 -12.85 -12.08
N GLN A 230 -7.64 -12.02 -11.05
CA GLN A 230 -6.78 -10.86 -10.84
C GLN A 230 -5.66 -11.18 -9.86
N ALA A 231 -4.41 -11.18 -10.33
CA ALA A 231 -3.24 -11.47 -9.49
C ALA A 231 -3.16 -10.53 -8.28
N PHE A 232 -3.49 -9.25 -8.46
CA PHE A 232 -3.42 -8.26 -7.39
C PHE A 232 -4.35 -8.59 -6.21
N SER A 233 -5.60 -8.99 -6.49
CA SER A 233 -6.56 -9.44 -5.46
C SER A 233 -6.05 -10.68 -4.70
N HIS A 234 -5.37 -11.60 -5.39
CA HIS A 234 -4.83 -12.81 -4.77
C HIS A 234 -3.58 -12.54 -3.92
N VAL A 235 -2.70 -11.63 -4.34
CA VAL A 235 -1.57 -11.18 -3.51
C VAL A 235 -2.08 -10.54 -2.23
N ALA A 236 -3.07 -9.64 -2.33
CA ALA A 236 -3.68 -9.01 -1.16
C ALA A 236 -4.37 -10.03 -0.23
N LEU A 237 -5.06 -11.03 -0.80
CA LEU A 237 -5.63 -12.15 -0.03
C LEU A 237 -4.56 -12.91 0.76
N VAL A 238 -3.46 -13.29 0.11
CA VAL A 238 -2.37 -14.05 0.76
C VAL A 238 -1.73 -13.23 1.87
N ASN A 239 -1.48 -11.94 1.64
CA ASN A 239 -0.91 -11.06 2.65
C ASN A 239 -1.85 -10.92 3.87
N ALA A 240 -3.13 -10.65 3.65
CA ALA A 240 -4.14 -10.57 4.71
C ALA A 240 -4.26 -11.89 5.49
N ALA A 241 -4.19 -13.04 4.82
CA ALA A 241 -4.21 -14.35 5.47
C ALA A 241 -2.98 -14.56 6.38
N LEU A 242 -1.79 -14.19 5.90
CA LEU A 242 -0.55 -14.27 6.68
C LEU A 242 -0.58 -13.31 7.89
N ALA A 243 -1.08 -12.09 7.70
CA ALA A 243 -1.24 -11.11 8.76
C ALA A 243 -2.21 -11.61 9.85
N LEU A 244 -3.37 -12.15 9.44
CA LEU A 244 -4.38 -12.69 10.36
C LEU A 244 -3.83 -13.88 11.14
N ALA A 245 -3.14 -14.81 10.47
CA ALA A 245 -2.51 -15.95 11.14
C ALA A 245 -1.46 -15.53 12.17
N GLY A 246 -0.70 -14.47 11.89
CA GLY A 246 0.29 -13.88 12.80
C GLY A 246 -0.34 -13.18 14.00
N ALA A 247 -1.43 -12.44 13.80
CA ALA A 247 -2.17 -11.77 14.88
C ALA A 247 -2.80 -12.77 15.87
N GLU A 248 -3.23 -13.94 15.39
CA GLU A 248 -3.81 -14.98 16.24
C GLU A 248 -2.77 -15.86 16.94
N ASN A 249 -1.55 -15.91 16.42
CA ASN A 249 -0.46 -16.72 16.96
C ASN A 249 0.82 -15.89 17.14
N PRO A 250 0.83 -14.91 18.06
CA PRO A 250 1.98 -14.02 18.25
C PRO A 250 3.27 -14.77 18.64
N ASP A 251 3.16 -15.94 19.27
CA ASP A 251 4.32 -16.79 19.61
C ASP A 251 4.97 -17.48 18.39
N ARG A 252 4.29 -17.57 17.24
CA ARG A 252 4.82 -18.20 16.01
C ARG A 252 5.39 -17.22 14.99
N SER A 253 5.17 -15.92 15.16
CA SER A 253 5.65 -14.87 14.24
C SER A 253 7.04 -14.35 14.60
N ALA A 254 7.63 -14.79 15.71
CA ALA A 254 9.02 -14.50 16.03
C ALA A 254 9.95 -15.19 15.00
N PRO A 255 10.90 -14.47 14.37
CA PRO A 255 11.88 -15.10 13.51
C PRO A 255 12.69 -16.14 14.31
N PRO A 256 13.07 -17.28 13.70
CA PRO A 256 13.89 -18.27 14.38
C PRO A 256 15.18 -17.59 14.88
N PRO A 257 15.70 -17.98 16.06
CA PRO A 257 16.91 -17.39 16.60
C PRO A 257 18.04 -17.50 15.58
N GLN A 258 18.65 -16.36 15.24
CA GLN A 258 19.84 -16.34 14.39
C GLN A 258 20.93 -17.14 15.09
N GLN A 259 21.30 -18.29 14.54
CA GLN A 259 22.47 -19.04 14.98
C GLN A 259 23.70 -18.23 14.57
N GLY A 260 24.50 -17.83 15.58
CA GLY A 260 25.73 -17.07 15.42
C GLY A 260 26.90 -17.87 14.88
#